data_AF-A0A953QUQ6-F1
#
_entry.id   AF-A0A953QUQ6-F1
#
_cell.length_a   1.000
_cell.length_b   1.000
_cell.length_c   1.000
_cell.angle_alpha   90.00
_cell.angle_beta   90.00
_cell.angle_gamma   90.00
#
_symmetry.space_group_name_H-M   'P 1'
#
loop_
_entity.id
_entity.type
_entity.pdbx_description
1 polymer ?
#
loop_
_entity_poly.entity_id
_entity_poly.type
_entity_poly.pdbx_seq_one_letter_code
_entity_poly.pdbx_strand_id
1 'polypeptide(L)'
;AEGTSAHPALGTGVAGFGRYYWRGFVDKTDGNYLVIFALPTIFHEDERYYAKGEGGFMKRAVYAATRIVITPDYHGHDTFNAAEVLGRAMAQGISTAYYPSSDRTIGALAVKYGYAMGRDALTNVFREFWPDIATHVLHRHP
;
A
#
# COMPACT_ATOMS: atom_id res chain seq x y z
N ALA A 1 -7.71 19.75 -10.69
CA ALA A 1 -6.50 19.06 -11.18
C ALA A 1 -6.29 19.27 -12.68
N GLU A 2 -7.32 19.13 -13.53
CA GLU A 2 -7.16 19.29 -15.00
C GLU A 2 -7.32 20.70 -15.57
N GLY A 3 -7.85 21.66 -14.79
CA GLY A 3 -7.90 23.08 -15.17
C GLY A 3 -6.66 23.87 -14.75
N THR A 4 -5.69 23.21 -14.13
CA THR A 4 -4.54 23.87 -13.50
C THR A 4 -3.29 23.11 -13.88
N SER A 5 -2.28 23.83 -14.37
CA SER A 5 -0.97 23.38 -14.87
C SER A 5 -0.10 22.62 -13.85
N ALA A 6 -0.66 21.67 -13.11
CA ALA A 6 0.01 20.93 -12.05
C ALA A 6 1.00 19.88 -12.59
N HIS A 7 0.79 19.40 -13.83
CA HIS A 7 1.65 18.41 -14.48
C HIS A 7 1.98 18.80 -15.94
N PRO A 8 2.73 19.90 -16.17
CA PRO A 8 3.00 20.41 -17.52
C PRO A 8 3.73 19.38 -18.41
N ALA A 9 4.47 18.45 -17.81
CA ALA A 9 5.13 17.35 -18.51
C ALA A 9 4.19 16.31 -19.16
N LEU A 10 2.89 16.29 -18.79
CA LEU A 10 1.91 15.34 -19.35
C LEU A 10 1.24 15.86 -20.63
N GLY A 11 1.33 17.16 -20.89
CA GLY A 11 0.55 17.86 -21.91
C GLY A 11 -0.84 18.26 -21.41
N THR A 12 -1.54 19.08 -22.18
CA THR A 12 -2.89 19.60 -21.88
C THR A 12 -3.95 18.96 -22.77
N GLY A 13 -5.23 19.10 -22.40
CA GLY A 13 -6.37 18.57 -23.16
C GLY A 13 -6.56 17.05 -23.05
N VAL A 14 -7.41 16.50 -23.92
CA VAL A 14 -7.84 15.08 -23.90
C VAL A 14 -6.66 14.10 -23.93
N ALA A 15 -5.58 14.43 -24.65
CA ALA A 15 -4.37 13.61 -24.71
C ALA A 15 -3.59 13.63 -23.38
N GLY A 16 -3.53 14.79 -22.69
CA GLY A 16 -2.94 14.92 -21.35
C GLY A 16 -3.75 14.13 -20.31
N PHE A 17 -5.08 14.22 -20.36
CA PHE A 17 -5.99 13.43 -19.54
C PHE A 17 -5.77 11.92 -19.74
N GLY A 18 -5.73 11.46 -21.00
CA GLY A 18 -5.53 10.04 -21.31
C GLY A 18 -4.19 9.51 -20.78
N ARG A 19 -3.10 10.29 -20.89
CA ARG A 19 -1.79 9.93 -20.33
C ARG A 19 -1.80 9.88 -18.81
N TYR A 20 -2.47 10.82 -18.14
CA TYR A 20 -2.65 10.81 -16.70
C TYR A 20 -3.49 9.61 -16.24
N TYR A 21 -4.61 9.36 -16.92
CA TYR A 21 -5.54 8.27 -16.60
C TYR A 21 -4.89 6.90 -16.75
N TRP A 22 -4.22 6.65 -17.88
CA TRP A 22 -3.52 5.38 -18.11
C TRP A 22 -2.40 5.15 -17.09
N ARG A 23 -1.62 6.19 -16.76
CA ARG A 23 -0.58 6.08 -15.71
C ARG A 23 -1.18 5.82 -14.34
N GLY A 24 -2.26 6.51 -13.97
CA GLY A 24 -2.98 6.24 -12.72
C GLY A 24 -3.63 4.85 -12.68
N PHE A 25 -4.06 4.32 -13.83
CA PHE A 25 -4.57 2.96 -13.96
C PHE A 25 -3.46 1.93 -13.74
N VAL A 26 -2.30 2.12 -14.36
CA VAL A 26 -1.12 1.26 -14.17
C VAL A 26 -0.57 1.38 -12.75
N ASP A 27 -0.46 2.58 -12.18
CA ASP A 27 -0.01 2.78 -10.79
C ASP A 27 -0.94 2.07 -9.78
N LYS A 28 -2.26 2.10 -10.02
CA LYS A 28 -3.22 1.32 -9.23
C LYS A 28 -3.13 -0.18 -9.50
N THR A 29 -2.86 -0.57 -10.74
CA THR A 29 -2.84 -1.98 -11.14
C THR A 29 -1.59 -2.68 -10.63
N ASP A 30 -0.43 -2.09 -10.88
CA ASP A 30 0.86 -2.60 -10.46
C ASP A 30 1.02 -2.47 -8.94
N GLY A 31 0.61 -1.35 -8.36
CA GLY A 31 0.75 -1.11 -6.93
C GLY A 31 -0.20 -1.93 -6.06
N ASN A 32 -1.44 -2.17 -6.50
CA ASN A 32 -2.45 -2.85 -5.70
C ASN A 32 -2.81 -4.24 -6.21
N TYR A 33 -2.89 -4.54 -7.51
CA TYR A 33 -3.22 -5.93 -7.92
C TYR A 33 -2.04 -6.88 -7.81
N LEU A 34 -0.79 -6.41 -7.94
CA LEU A 34 0.37 -7.27 -7.65
C LEU A 34 0.35 -7.71 -6.19
N VAL A 35 0.13 -6.75 -5.29
CA VAL A 35 0.15 -6.93 -3.85
C VAL A 35 -1.13 -7.63 -3.35
N ILE A 36 -2.33 -7.27 -3.82
CA ILE A 36 -3.60 -7.82 -3.29
C ILE A 36 -4.00 -9.15 -3.94
N PHE A 37 -3.54 -9.44 -5.17
CA PHE A 37 -4.07 -10.58 -5.94
C PHE A 37 -2.98 -11.46 -6.55
N ALA A 38 -2.09 -10.93 -7.38
CA ALA A 38 -1.18 -11.77 -8.16
C ALA A 38 -0.11 -12.44 -7.30
N LEU A 39 0.66 -11.67 -6.52
CA LEU A 39 1.72 -12.20 -5.68
C LEU A 39 1.19 -13.04 -4.51
N PRO A 40 0.11 -12.67 -3.80
CA PRO A 40 -0.42 -13.54 -2.75
C PRO A 40 -0.93 -14.86 -3.30
N THR A 41 -1.50 -14.88 -4.51
CA THR A 41 -1.90 -16.13 -5.17
C THR A 41 -0.68 -17.00 -5.52
N ILE A 42 0.43 -16.39 -5.93
CA ILE A 42 1.68 -17.10 -6.25
C ILE A 42 2.34 -17.64 -4.97
N PHE A 43 2.42 -16.83 -3.92
CA PHE A 43 3.07 -17.18 -2.65
C PHE A 43 2.15 -17.91 -1.67
N HIS A 44 0.86 -18.08 -2.01
CA HIS A 44 -0.16 -18.68 -1.16
C HIS A 44 -0.37 -17.93 0.17
N GLU A 45 -0.34 -16.61 0.09
CA GLU A 45 -0.47 -15.66 1.20
C GLU A 45 -1.87 -15.02 1.23
N ASP A 46 -2.37 -14.70 2.41
CA ASP A 46 -3.62 -13.95 2.61
C ASP A 46 -3.32 -12.54 3.14
N GLU A 47 -3.31 -11.54 2.27
CA GLU A 47 -2.98 -10.16 2.67
C GLU A 47 -4.08 -9.41 3.45
N ARG A 48 -5.20 -10.06 3.77
CA ARG A 48 -6.23 -9.41 4.57
C ARG A 48 -5.69 -9.11 5.96
N TYR A 49 -5.98 -7.90 6.44
CA TYR A 49 -5.64 -7.51 7.79
C TYR A 49 -6.66 -8.10 8.78
N TYR A 50 -6.18 -8.95 9.69
CA TYR A 50 -6.96 -9.50 10.79
C TYR A 50 -6.63 -8.73 12.06
N ALA A 51 -7.63 -8.03 12.61
CA ALA A 51 -7.45 -7.27 13.84
C ALA A 51 -7.23 -8.21 15.03
N LYS A 52 -6.33 -7.83 15.94
CA LYS A 52 -6.11 -8.55 17.19
C LYS A 52 -7.26 -8.30 18.16
N GLY A 53 -7.72 -7.05 18.25
CA GLY A 53 -8.88 -6.63 19.04
C GLY A 53 -8.70 -6.63 20.56
N GLU A 54 -7.80 -7.46 21.09
CA GLU A 54 -7.59 -7.63 22.53
C GLU A 54 -6.16 -7.38 23.00
N GLY A 55 -6.03 -7.04 24.29
CA GLY A 55 -4.77 -6.74 24.96
C GLY A 55 -4.40 -5.26 24.98
N GLY A 56 -3.27 -4.95 25.62
CA GLY A 56 -2.81 -3.57 25.81
C GLY A 56 -2.47 -2.87 24.48
N PHE A 57 -2.60 -1.54 24.48
CA PHE A 57 -2.39 -0.66 23.32
C PHE A 57 -1.09 -0.99 22.54
N MET A 58 0.05 -1.05 23.23
CA MET A 58 1.33 -1.31 22.58
C MET A 58 1.41 -2.71 21.93
N LYS A 59 0.80 -3.73 22.55
CA LYS A 59 0.77 -5.10 22.00
C LYS A 59 -0.03 -5.16 20.69
N ARG A 60 -1.12 -4.39 20.61
CA ARG A 60 -1.97 -4.28 19.43
C ARG A 60 -1.32 -3.44 18.34
N ALA A 61 -0.73 -2.30 18.70
CA ALA A 61 -0.01 -1.43 17.76
C ALA A 61 1.19 -2.14 17.11
N VAL A 62 2.03 -2.83 17.90
CA VAL A 62 3.16 -3.60 17.37
C VAL A 62 2.66 -4.73 16.47
N TYR A 63 1.66 -5.50 16.92
CA TYR A 63 1.06 -6.56 16.10
C TYR A 63 0.58 -6.03 14.74
N ALA A 64 -0.17 -4.93 14.75
CA ALA A 64 -0.72 -4.32 13.55
C ALA A 64 0.38 -3.83 12.60
N ALA A 65 1.41 -3.19 13.13
CA ALA A 65 2.56 -2.71 12.35
C ALA A 65 3.35 -3.87 11.73
N THR A 66 3.50 -5.00 12.43
CA THR A 66 4.25 -6.16 11.91
C THR A 66 3.48 -6.94 10.84
N ARG A 67 2.16 -6.75 10.68
CA ARG A 67 1.38 -7.48 9.66
C ARG A 67 1.73 -7.13 8.20
N ILE A 68 2.55 -6.10 7.97
CA ILE A 68 3.10 -5.81 6.64
C ILE A 68 4.28 -6.71 6.28
N VAL A 69 4.91 -7.36 7.26
CA VAL A 69 6.03 -8.30 7.06
C VAL A 69 5.67 -9.73 7.45
N ILE A 70 4.59 -9.92 8.21
CA ILE A 70 4.05 -11.22 8.60
C ILE A 70 2.60 -11.30 8.15
N THR A 71 2.26 -12.33 7.38
CA THR A 71 0.90 -12.54 6.87
C THR A 71 0.48 -14.00 7.06
N PRO A 72 -0.82 -14.35 7.18
CA PRO A 72 -1.21 -15.75 7.24
C PRO A 72 -1.06 -16.35 5.83
N ASP A 73 -0.71 -17.63 5.76
CA ASP A 73 -0.90 -18.41 4.54
C ASP A 73 -2.38 -18.84 4.41
N TYR A 74 -2.72 -19.56 3.33
CA TYR A 74 -4.07 -20.09 3.12
C TYR A 74 -4.53 -21.12 4.17
N HIS A 75 -3.61 -21.64 4.99
CA HIS A 75 -3.92 -22.53 6.11
C HIS A 75 -4.03 -21.78 7.44
N GLY A 76 -3.80 -20.46 7.44
CA GLY A 76 -3.86 -19.58 8.61
C GLY A 76 -2.58 -19.55 9.45
N HIS A 77 -1.46 -20.11 8.96
CA HIS A 77 -0.17 -20.05 9.63
C HIS A 77 0.57 -18.76 9.28
N ASP A 78 1.23 -18.15 10.28
CA ASP A 78 2.04 -16.96 10.03
C ASP A 78 3.26 -17.29 9.16
N THR A 79 3.38 -16.60 8.03
CA THR A 79 4.50 -16.64 7.09
C THR A 79 5.06 -15.23 6.87
N PHE A 80 6.25 -15.15 6.27
CA PHE A 80 6.79 -13.89 5.79
C PHE A 80 5.91 -13.35 4.66
N ASN A 81 5.55 -12.07 4.70
CA ASN A 81 4.72 -11.43 3.67
C ASN A 81 5.58 -11.06 2.45
N ALA A 82 5.85 -12.05 1.60
CA ALA A 82 6.64 -11.85 0.40
C ALA A 82 5.88 -11.03 -0.64
N ALA A 83 4.55 -11.16 -0.72
CA ALA A 83 3.72 -10.43 -1.68
C ALA A 83 3.76 -8.91 -1.44
N GLU A 84 3.58 -8.44 -0.21
CA GLU A 84 3.63 -7.02 0.12
C GLU A 84 5.05 -6.49 -0.08
N VAL A 85 6.06 -7.16 0.49
CA VAL A 85 7.45 -6.71 0.43
C VAL A 85 7.96 -6.65 -1.01
N LEU A 86 7.80 -7.72 -1.78
CA LEU A 86 8.27 -7.77 -3.17
C LEU A 86 7.38 -6.92 -4.08
N GLY A 87 6.07 -6.96 -3.90
CA GLY A 87 5.13 -6.20 -4.73
C GLY A 87 5.32 -4.69 -4.59
N ARG A 88 5.57 -4.19 -3.38
CA ARG A 88 5.91 -2.77 -3.16
C ARG A 88 7.26 -2.40 -3.78
N ALA A 89 8.26 -3.28 -3.69
CA ALA A 89 9.55 -3.05 -4.34
C ALA A 89 9.41 -3.03 -5.87
N MET A 90 8.67 -3.98 -6.44
CA MET A 90 8.36 -4.07 -7.87
C MET A 90 7.60 -2.83 -8.35
N ALA A 91 6.59 -2.37 -7.61
CA ALA A 91 5.83 -1.16 -7.96
C ALA A 91 6.74 0.08 -8.03
N GLN A 92 7.69 0.24 -7.10
CA GLN A 92 8.67 1.33 -7.19
C GLN A 92 9.60 1.15 -8.40
N GLY A 93 10.06 -0.07 -8.68
CA GLY A 93 10.86 -0.39 -9.86
C GLY A 93 10.14 -0.07 -11.17
N ILE A 94 8.89 -0.49 -11.32
CA ILE A 94 8.07 -0.24 -12.52
C ILE A 94 7.78 1.26 -12.68
N SER A 95 7.57 1.99 -11.58
CA SER A 95 7.40 3.45 -11.63
C SER A 95 8.60 4.15 -12.27
N THR A 96 9.82 3.60 -12.14
CA THR A 96 11.01 4.14 -12.82
C THR A 96 11.04 3.86 -14.32
N ALA A 97 10.38 2.80 -14.79
CA ALA A 97 10.35 2.44 -16.20
C ALA A 97 9.47 3.40 -17.01
N TYR A 98 8.37 3.90 -16.44
CA TYR A 98 7.37 4.68 -17.18
C TYR A 98 7.35 6.19 -16.87
N TYR A 99 7.97 6.64 -15.77
CA TYR A 99 8.16 8.07 -15.51
C TYR A 99 9.58 8.54 -15.89
N PRO A 100 9.71 9.59 -16.73
CA PRO A 100 10.97 10.26 -16.95
C PRO A 100 11.21 11.22 -15.77
N SER A 101 12.17 10.88 -14.91
CA SER A 101 12.66 11.81 -13.90
C SER A 101 14.14 11.56 -13.70
N SER A 102 14.91 12.64 -13.70
CA SER A 102 16.35 12.74 -13.50
C SER A 102 16.86 12.17 -12.16
N ASP A 103 15.96 11.71 -11.28
CA ASP A 103 16.24 11.21 -9.92
C ASP A 103 16.01 9.70 -9.78
N ARG A 104 16.48 8.89 -10.75
CA ARG A 104 16.47 7.41 -10.67
C ARG A 104 17.61 6.87 -9.79
N THR A 105 17.82 7.45 -8.61
CA THR A 105 18.81 6.92 -7.67
C THR A 105 18.18 5.81 -6.81
N ILE A 106 18.98 4.80 -6.46
CA ILE A 106 18.56 3.72 -5.54
C ILE A 106 18.06 4.32 -4.21
N GLY A 107 18.69 5.41 -3.74
CA GLY A 107 18.27 6.12 -2.53
C GLY A 107 16.86 6.71 -2.62
N ALA A 108 16.51 7.36 -3.73
CA ALA A 108 15.17 7.90 -3.93
C ALA A 108 14.10 6.78 -3.95
N LEU A 109 14.42 5.62 -4.55
CA LEU A 109 13.53 4.46 -4.54
C LEU A 109 13.38 3.85 -3.15
N ALA A 110 14.47 3.74 -2.39
CA ALA A 110 14.43 3.24 -1.03
C ALA A 110 13.55 4.12 -0.12
N VAL A 111 13.63 5.45 -0.27
CA VAL A 111 12.77 6.39 0.47
C VAL A 111 11.29 6.19 0.11
N LYS A 112 10.96 6.08 -1.19
CA LYS A 112 9.58 5.83 -1.63
C LYS A 112 9.05 4.48 -1.15
N TYR A 113 9.90 3.45 -1.21
CA TYR A 113 9.58 2.12 -0.70
C TYR A 113 9.30 2.16 0.81
N GLY A 114 10.18 2.80 1.59
CA GLY A 114 9.97 2.99 3.03
C GLY A 114 8.68 3.74 3.36
N TYR A 115 8.36 4.78 2.57
CA TYR A 115 7.09 5.50 2.71
C TYR A 115 5.87 4.61 2.41
N ALA A 116 5.94 3.79 1.36
CA ALA A 116 4.87 2.85 1.02
C ALA A 116 4.63 1.85 2.15
N MET A 117 5.70 1.16 2.60
CA MET A 117 5.64 0.22 3.73
C MET A 117 5.09 0.89 5.00
N GLY A 118 5.57 2.11 5.32
CA GLY A 118 5.12 2.85 6.48
C GLY A 118 3.63 3.23 6.41
N ARG A 119 3.15 3.63 5.23
CA ARG A 119 1.72 3.93 4.99
C ARG A 119 0.85 2.69 5.23
N ASP A 120 1.28 1.53 4.77
CA ASP A 120 0.52 0.28 4.94
C ASP A 120 0.54 -0.18 6.42
N ALA A 121 1.67 0.01 7.11
CA ALA A 121 1.77 -0.22 8.55
C ALA A 121 0.79 0.65 9.35
N LEU A 122 0.79 1.96 9.05
CA LEU A 122 -0.12 2.93 9.68
C LEU A 122 -1.58 2.60 9.36
N THR A 123 -1.87 2.12 8.16
CA THR A 123 -3.22 1.70 7.77
C THR A 123 -3.69 0.50 8.60
N ASN A 124 -2.82 -0.49 8.82
CA ASN A 124 -3.14 -1.64 9.67
C ASN A 124 -3.33 -1.21 11.13
N VAL A 125 -2.47 -0.34 11.67
CA VAL A 125 -2.66 0.22 13.02
C VAL A 125 -3.98 0.99 13.10
N PHE A 126 -4.32 1.79 12.10
CA PHE A 126 -5.59 2.50 12.07
C PHE A 126 -6.78 1.53 12.06
N ARG A 127 -6.73 0.47 11.24
CA ARG A 127 -7.77 -0.58 11.21
C ARG A 127 -7.91 -1.29 12.56
N GLU A 128 -6.81 -1.56 13.25
CA GLU A 128 -6.81 -2.19 14.58
C GLU A 128 -7.58 -1.37 15.62
N PHE A 129 -7.43 -0.04 15.60
CA PHE A 129 -8.03 0.85 16.59
C PHE A 129 -9.30 1.56 16.11
N TRP A 130 -9.68 1.40 14.85
CA TRP A 130 -10.90 2.00 14.29
C TRP A 130 -12.16 1.64 15.08
N PRO A 131 -12.39 0.36 15.49
CA PRO A 131 -13.55 0.02 16.31
C PRO A 131 -13.57 0.77 17.65
N ASP A 132 -12.40 0.95 18.29
CA ASP A 132 -12.29 1.66 19.56
C ASP A 132 -12.58 3.15 19.39
N ILE A 133 -12.05 3.76 18.31
CA ILE A 133 -12.30 5.16 17.98
C ILE A 133 -13.79 5.37 17.67
N ALA A 134 -14.38 4.50 16.87
CA ALA A 134 -15.79 4.57 16.49
C ALA A 134 -16.70 4.50 17.73
N THR A 135 -16.40 3.60 18.65
CA THR A 135 -17.21 3.38 19.86
C THR A 135 -16.99 4.46 20.92
N HIS A 136 -15.74 4.81 21.25
CA HIS A 136 -15.43 5.68 22.39
C HIS A 136 -15.33 7.16 22.05
N VAL A 137 -14.99 7.52 20.82
CA VAL A 137 -14.84 8.94 20.41
C VAL A 137 -16.05 9.39 19.62
N LEU A 138 -16.48 8.58 18.65
CA LEU A 138 -17.59 8.93 17.77
C LEU A 138 -18.95 8.48 18.29
N HIS A 139 -19.00 7.72 19.39
CA HIS A 139 -20.21 7.14 19.98
C HIS A 139 -21.09 6.41 18.94
N ARG A 140 -20.45 5.81 17.93
CA ARG A 140 -21.11 4.97 16.93
C ARG A 140 -21.02 3.53 17.38
N HIS A 141 -22.17 2.99 17.77
CA HIS A 141 -22.28 1.56 18.01
C HIS A 141 -22.37 0.84 16.66
N PRO A 142 -21.49 -0.14 16.39
CA PRO A 142 -21.55 -0.96 15.19
C PRO A 142 -22.80 -1.86 15.16
#